data_AF-A0A945S2T1-F1
#
_entry.id   AF-A0A945S2T1-F1
#
_cell.length_a   1.000
_cell.length_b   1.000
_cell.length_c   1.000
_cell.angle_alpha   90.00
_cell.angle_beta   90.00
_cell.angle_gamma   90.00
#
_symmetry.space_group_name_H-M   'P 1'
#
loop_
_entity.id
_entity.type
_entity.pdbx_description
1 polymer ?
#
loop_
_entity_poly.entity_id
_entity_poly.type
_entity_poly.pdbx_seq_one_letter_code
_entity_poly.pdbx_strand_id
1 'polypeptide(L)'
;MGFELRSDLVTITVDDDGVAAAFVDRASGRDNLDADQRRPIARLCVDGAWEPVISADRDGDTVTLGFGDGLGNVKLSITEHARYIELAVEEVCCEEVDELVFFDLATTCSPSPDTTFAACALALNLQTNVEELPGFQRELWAYCCSEFGLIGARVCLIGSAPDGLREAMQDAVSAAERIPNAPLGGPWALDSPGNRESYIFGNPGESTVETWVEMCYAFGINQIDLCGCLRYGDYEPNAALFPNGRAGVKAVIDRLHAAGIKAGLHTMSFSIAKTCPWVTPVPDARLAKEQTFTLADALDVTADIVPVEEPTGNMPDHVGYHVRRSVTLQIDDELIEYSGITTGGSPALTGCKRGACGTTPSPHAKGTPVHHLKECWGCFVPEGTSTLYDDVAGGIADTLNECGFDMVYLDGLDGSHVVGGESSRWHYGSRFAYAVTERLSHPVIMEMAAFHHHLWFLRSRMVLSKVLETEPCLIFLLFSSVLSRQTCFPVFLTT
;
A
#
# COMPACT_ATOMS: atom_id res chain seq x y z
N MET A 1 15.11 1.44 -39.14
CA MET A 1 13.88 2.19 -39.34
C MET A 1 12.95 1.81 -38.20
N GLY A 2 12.86 2.65 -37.17
CA GLY A 2 12.19 2.29 -35.92
C GLY A 2 10.67 2.27 -36.02
N PHE A 3 9.99 2.27 -34.87
CA PHE A 3 8.53 2.27 -34.80
C PHE A 3 7.97 3.48 -34.05
N GLU A 4 6.67 3.68 -34.18
CA GLU A 4 5.94 4.72 -33.46
C GLU A 4 4.85 4.08 -32.61
N LEU A 5 4.51 4.72 -31.50
CA LEU A 5 3.32 4.49 -30.69
C LEU A 5 2.46 5.74 -30.74
N ARG A 6 1.15 5.61 -30.98
CA ARG A 6 0.31 6.78 -31.26
C ARG A 6 -0.99 6.80 -30.45
N SER A 7 -1.34 7.98 -29.95
CA SER A 7 -2.72 8.38 -29.66
C SER A 7 -3.08 9.58 -30.54
N ASP A 8 -4.28 10.14 -30.43
CA ASP A 8 -4.62 11.38 -31.13
C ASP A 8 -3.84 12.60 -30.60
N LEU A 9 -3.27 12.48 -29.40
CA LEU A 9 -2.62 13.58 -28.67
C LEU A 9 -1.09 13.53 -28.73
N VAL A 10 -0.50 12.33 -28.75
CA VAL A 10 0.96 12.15 -28.68
C VAL A 10 1.46 11.08 -29.65
N THR A 11 2.66 11.31 -30.17
CA THR A 11 3.44 10.29 -30.90
C THR A 11 4.73 10.02 -30.13
N ILE A 12 5.00 8.77 -29.81
CA ILE A 12 6.27 8.31 -29.24
C ILE A 12 7.03 7.58 -30.34
N THR A 13 8.28 7.96 -30.61
CA THR A 13 9.12 7.28 -31.61
C THR A 13 10.25 6.55 -30.91
N VAL A 14 10.49 5.30 -31.31
CA VAL A 14 11.55 4.44 -30.80
C VAL A 14 12.36 3.95 -31.99
N ASP A 15 13.69 4.01 -31.90
CA ASP A 15 14.57 3.51 -32.97
C ASP A 15 14.79 1.99 -32.92
N ASP A 16 15.52 1.45 -33.90
CA ASP A 16 15.77 0.01 -34.04
C ASP A 16 16.53 -0.58 -32.86
N ASP A 17 17.32 0.25 -32.16
CA ASP A 17 18.12 -0.16 -31.01
C ASP A 17 17.28 -0.12 -29.71
N GLY A 18 16.00 0.24 -29.81
CA GLY A 18 15.09 0.34 -28.67
C GLY A 18 15.32 1.61 -27.84
N VAL A 19 15.86 2.69 -28.43
CA VAL A 19 16.08 3.97 -27.75
C VAL A 19 14.94 4.94 -28.09
N ALA A 20 14.43 5.65 -27.07
CA ALA A 20 13.44 6.69 -27.27
C ALA A 20 14.02 7.83 -28.13
N ALA A 21 13.40 8.09 -29.27
CA ALA A 21 13.86 9.05 -30.27
C ALA A 21 13.06 10.36 -30.27
N ALA A 22 11.76 10.32 -29.95
CA ALA A 22 10.89 11.49 -29.84
C ALA A 22 9.66 11.24 -28.95
N PHE A 23 9.13 12.32 -28.34
CA PHE A 23 7.87 12.35 -27.59
C PHE A 23 7.08 13.61 -27.99
N VAL A 24 6.35 13.51 -29.09
CA VAL A 24 5.83 14.66 -29.84
C VAL A 24 4.37 14.94 -29.50
N ASP A 25 4.09 16.17 -29.08
CA ASP A 25 2.74 16.71 -29.04
C ASP A 25 2.20 16.84 -30.48
N ARG A 26 1.15 16.09 -30.81
CA ARG A 26 0.60 16.06 -32.17
C ARG A 26 -0.10 17.36 -32.55
N ALA A 27 -0.52 18.19 -31.59
CA ALA A 27 -1.18 19.45 -31.85
C ALA A 27 -0.17 20.54 -32.26
N SER A 28 0.94 20.66 -31.54
CA SER A 28 1.96 21.70 -31.80
C SER A 28 3.12 21.23 -32.67
N GLY A 29 3.34 19.91 -32.77
CA GLY A 29 4.53 19.32 -33.38
C GLY A 29 5.78 19.46 -32.50
N ARG A 30 5.65 19.93 -31.26
CA ARG A 30 6.77 20.08 -30.32
C ARG A 30 7.19 18.71 -29.80
N ASP A 31 8.48 18.42 -29.90
CA ASP A 31 9.10 17.28 -29.22
C ASP A 31 9.37 17.66 -27.75
N ASN A 32 8.84 16.86 -26.84
CA ASN A 32 8.97 17.03 -25.40
C ASN A 32 9.88 15.96 -24.77
N LEU A 33 10.54 15.11 -25.56
CA LEU A 33 11.59 14.20 -25.10
C LEU A 33 12.75 15.01 -24.50
N ASP A 34 13.29 14.57 -23.37
CA ASP A 34 14.54 15.13 -22.85
C ASP A 34 15.74 14.57 -23.63
N ALA A 35 16.22 15.36 -24.59
CA ALA A 35 17.30 14.95 -25.49
C ALA A 35 18.64 14.70 -24.76
N ASP A 36 18.86 15.32 -23.60
CA ASP A 36 20.06 15.13 -22.79
C ASP A 36 20.00 13.83 -21.96
N GLN A 37 18.82 13.20 -21.87
CA GLN A 37 18.57 11.97 -21.11
C GLN A 37 18.03 10.83 -21.97
N ARG A 38 18.42 10.79 -23.26
CA ARG A 38 18.08 9.67 -24.14
C ARG A 38 18.60 8.35 -23.57
N ARG A 39 17.70 7.38 -23.49
CA ARG A 39 17.97 6.06 -22.89
C ARG A 39 17.13 4.95 -23.56
N PRO A 40 17.56 3.69 -23.47
CA PRO A 40 16.78 2.54 -23.93
C PRO A 40 15.42 2.49 -23.22
N ILE A 41 14.35 2.15 -23.96
CA ILE A 41 12.99 2.11 -23.41
C ILE A 41 12.75 0.93 -22.47
N ALA A 42 13.62 -0.08 -22.50
CA ALA A 42 13.48 -1.26 -21.68
C ALA A 42 14.84 -1.77 -21.19
N ARG A 43 14.83 -2.35 -20.00
CA ARG A 43 15.98 -2.96 -19.34
C ARG A 43 15.51 -4.14 -18.51
N LEU A 44 16.27 -5.24 -18.50
CA LEU A 44 16.01 -6.39 -17.63
C LEU A 44 17.12 -6.54 -16.60
N CYS A 45 16.76 -7.05 -15.43
CA CYS A 45 17.69 -7.41 -14.37
C CYS A 45 17.76 -8.94 -14.29
N VAL A 46 18.97 -9.49 -14.42
CA VAL A 46 19.27 -10.92 -14.25
C VAL A 46 20.48 -11.01 -13.34
N ASP A 47 20.37 -11.80 -12.27
CA ASP A 47 21.43 -11.96 -11.27
C ASP A 47 21.92 -10.61 -10.68
N GLY A 48 21.02 -9.63 -10.58
CA GLY A 48 21.33 -8.28 -10.10
C GLY A 48 22.06 -7.36 -11.10
N ALA A 49 22.28 -7.81 -12.35
CA ALA A 49 22.88 -7.01 -13.42
C ALA A 49 21.80 -6.51 -14.39
N TRP A 50 21.86 -5.21 -14.73
CA TRP A 50 20.93 -4.57 -15.65
C TRP A 50 21.45 -4.59 -17.09
N GLU A 51 20.63 -5.16 -17.99
CA GLU A 51 20.92 -5.27 -19.41
C GLU A 51 19.89 -4.47 -20.23
N PRO A 52 20.33 -3.52 -21.07
CA PRO A 52 19.42 -2.72 -21.88
C PRO A 52 18.87 -3.50 -23.07
N VAL A 53 17.72 -3.07 -23.56
CA VAL A 53 17.28 -3.45 -24.91
C VAL A 53 18.33 -2.97 -25.93
N ILE A 54 18.61 -3.84 -26.91
CA ILE A 54 19.56 -3.56 -28.01
C ILE A 54 18.90 -3.68 -29.37
N SER A 55 17.65 -4.15 -29.42
CA SER A 55 16.86 -4.22 -30.65
C SER A 55 15.38 -4.11 -30.33
N ALA A 56 14.64 -3.40 -31.16
CA ALA A 56 13.19 -3.31 -31.05
C ALA A 56 12.54 -3.33 -32.43
N ASP A 57 11.58 -4.24 -32.61
CA ASP A 57 10.87 -4.44 -33.87
C ASP A 57 9.35 -4.51 -33.62
N ARG A 58 8.57 -3.79 -34.43
CA ARG A 58 7.10 -3.76 -34.34
C ARG A 58 6.49 -4.55 -35.50
N ASP A 59 5.67 -5.55 -35.16
CA ASP A 59 4.81 -6.26 -36.10
C ASP A 59 3.34 -6.08 -35.68
N GLY A 60 2.60 -5.27 -36.43
CA GLY A 60 1.21 -4.92 -36.10
C GLY A 60 1.09 -4.28 -34.71
N ASP A 61 0.41 -4.95 -33.81
CA ASP A 61 0.15 -4.50 -32.43
C ASP A 61 1.08 -5.17 -31.42
N THR A 62 2.19 -5.75 -31.88
CA THR A 62 3.20 -6.37 -31.02
C THR A 62 4.57 -5.73 -31.24
N VAL A 63 5.28 -5.44 -30.16
CA VAL A 63 6.68 -5.04 -30.16
C VAL A 63 7.51 -6.15 -29.56
N THR A 64 8.53 -6.59 -30.29
CA THR A 64 9.54 -7.53 -29.79
C THR A 64 10.78 -6.74 -29.39
N LEU A 65 11.17 -6.84 -28.12
CA LEU A 65 12.35 -6.23 -27.54
C LEU A 65 13.42 -7.31 -27.34
N GLY A 66 14.54 -7.19 -28.04
CA GLY A 66 15.68 -8.09 -27.93
C GLY A 66 16.77 -7.53 -27.03
N PHE A 67 17.31 -8.39 -26.18
CA PHE A 67 18.39 -8.08 -25.25
C PHE A 67 19.68 -8.77 -25.71
N GLY A 68 20.81 -8.48 -25.03
CA GLY A 68 22.13 -9.01 -25.36
C GLY A 68 22.19 -10.52 -25.64
N ASP A 69 23.27 -10.94 -26.32
CA ASP A 69 23.43 -12.31 -26.83
C ASP A 69 23.10 -13.38 -25.77
N GLY A 70 22.07 -14.17 -26.05
CA GLY A 70 21.64 -15.29 -25.21
C GLY A 70 20.60 -14.97 -24.14
N LEU A 71 20.25 -13.70 -23.92
CA LEU A 71 19.26 -13.31 -22.90
C LEU A 71 17.81 -13.50 -23.37
N GLY A 72 17.56 -13.53 -24.68
CA GLY A 72 16.22 -13.74 -25.24
C GLY A 72 15.49 -12.44 -25.58
N ASN A 73 14.15 -12.50 -25.56
CA ASN A 73 13.30 -11.38 -25.93
C ASN A 73 12.09 -11.23 -25.01
N VAL A 74 11.54 -10.01 -24.98
CA VAL A 74 10.27 -9.67 -24.35
C VAL A 74 9.32 -9.20 -25.44
N LYS A 75 8.06 -9.62 -25.39
CA LYS A 75 7.01 -9.11 -26.28
C LYS A 75 6.03 -8.25 -25.53
N LEU A 76 5.77 -7.07 -26.06
CA LEU A 76 4.75 -6.15 -25.59
C LEU A 76 3.59 -6.10 -26.59
N SER A 77 2.35 -6.20 -26.11
CA SER A 77 1.19 -5.79 -26.91
C SER A 77 1.00 -4.27 -26.80
N ILE A 78 0.50 -3.67 -27.89
CA ILE A 78 0.15 -2.25 -27.97
C ILE A 78 -1.36 -2.16 -28.19
N THR A 79 -2.02 -1.32 -27.39
CA THR A 79 -3.39 -0.87 -27.70
C THR A 79 -3.41 0.65 -27.79
N GLU A 80 -3.70 1.17 -28.98
CA GLU A 80 -3.76 2.62 -29.24
C GLU A 80 -5.19 3.12 -29.03
N HIS A 81 -5.38 4.01 -28.06
CA HIS A 81 -6.65 4.68 -27.79
C HIS A 81 -6.58 6.15 -28.24
N ALA A 82 -7.74 6.82 -28.30
CA ALA A 82 -7.80 8.23 -28.70
C ALA A 82 -6.92 9.12 -27.80
N ARG A 83 -6.92 8.91 -26.48
CA ARG A 83 -6.21 9.78 -25.52
C ARG A 83 -4.95 9.18 -24.90
N TYR A 84 -4.71 7.89 -25.06
CA TYR A 84 -3.60 7.20 -24.41
C TYR A 84 -3.14 5.97 -25.21
N ILE A 85 -1.97 5.45 -24.86
CA ILE A 85 -1.42 4.22 -25.43
C ILE A 85 -1.26 3.23 -24.27
N GLU A 86 -1.78 2.01 -24.42
CA GLU A 86 -1.53 0.93 -23.47
C GLU A 86 -0.42 0.01 -24.00
N LEU A 87 0.49 -0.36 -23.09
CA LEU A 87 1.48 -1.41 -23.31
C LEU A 87 1.26 -2.53 -22.29
N ALA A 88 1.29 -3.79 -22.73
CA ALA A 88 1.22 -4.94 -21.84
C ALA A 88 2.34 -5.95 -22.12
N VAL A 89 2.94 -6.53 -21.08
CA VAL A 89 3.91 -7.61 -21.21
C VAL A 89 3.18 -8.92 -21.52
N GLU A 90 3.34 -9.46 -22.73
CA GLU A 90 2.67 -10.69 -23.18
C GLU A 90 3.57 -11.93 -23.06
N GLU A 91 4.86 -11.76 -23.29
CA GLU A 91 5.82 -12.86 -23.29
C GLU A 91 7.18 -12.38 -22.76
N VAL A 92 7.81 -13.22 -21.93
CA VAL A 92 9.20 -13.07 -21.48
C VAL A 92 9.91 -14.38 -21.79
N CYS A 93 10.71 -14.40 -22.86
CA CYS A 93 11.50 -15.57 -23.27
C CYS A 93 12.90 -15.59 -22.62
N CYS A 94 13.13 -14.73 -21.64
CA CYS A 94 14.37 -14.61 -20.90
C CYS A 94 14.35 -15.54 -19.69
N GLU A 95 15.42 -16.30 -19.47
CA GLU A 95 15.54 -17.13 -18.27
C GLU A 95 15.93 -16.25 -17.06
N GLU A 96 15.38 -16.57 -15.89
CA GLU A 96 15.79 -15.99 -14.59
C GLU A 96 15.76 -14.45 -14.50
N VAL A 97 14.74 -13.81 -15.11
CA VAL A 97 14.53 -12.36 -14.96
C VAL A 97 13.98 -12.04 -13.57
N ASP A 98 14.74 -11.28 -12.79
CA ASP A 98 14.31 -10.74 -11.51
C ASP A 98 13.36 -9.56 -11.71
N GLU A 99 13.73 -8.64 -12.60
CA GLU A 99 13.05 -7.38 -12.81
C GLU A 99 13.05 -6.97 -14.28
N LEU A 100 11.98 -6.28 -14.71
CA LEU A 100 11.83 -5.78 -16.06
C LEU A 100 11.27 -4.35 -16.02
N VAL A 101 12.08 -3.40 -16.45
CA VAL A 101 11.61 -2.09 -16.91
C VAL A 101 11.19 -2.27 -18.36
N PHE A 102 9.88 -2.22 -18.63
CA PHE A 102 9.33 -2.43 -19.98
C PHE A 102 8.94 -1.14 -20.69
N PHE A 103 8.99 0.00 -19.99
CA PHE A 103 8.94 1.31 -20.61
C PHE A 103 9.72 2.33 -19.78
N ASP A 104 10.53 3.16 -20.44
CA ASP A 104 11.34 4.18 -19.81
C ASP A 104 11.59 5.35 -20.78
N LEU A 105 11.06 6.53 -20.45
CA LEU A 105 11.23 7.74 -21.25
C LEU A 105 11.30 8.99 -20.36
N ALA A 106 12.39 9.75 -20.49
CA ALA A 106 12.55 11.05 -19.84
C ALA A 106 11.96 12.18 -20.69
N THR A 107 11.23 13.09 -20.06
CA THR A 107 10.58 14.22 -20.72
C THR A 107 11.05 15.55 -20.14
N THR A 108 10.85 16.59 -20.93
CA THR A 108 10.96 17.99 -20.50
C THR A 108 9.68 18.49 -19.81
N CYS A 109 8.64 17.64 -19.71
CA CYS A 109 7.38 17.99 -19.07
C CYS A 109 7.62 18.14 -17.57
N SER A 110 7.17 19.25 -16.99
CA SER A 110 7.24 19.47 -15.54
C SER A 110 6.06 20.35 -15.13
N PRO A 111 5.62 20.30 -13.86
CA PRO A 111 4.59 21.22 -13.38
C PRO A 111 5.17 22.63 -13.24
N SER A 112 4.65 23.57 -14.03
CA SER A 112 4.98 24.99 -13.99
C SER A 112 3.85 25.83 -14.59
N PRO A 113 3.79 27.15 -14.33
CA PRO A 113 2.82 28.02 -14.99
C PRO A 113 2.93 28.05 -16.52
N ASP A 114 4.10 27.73 -17.08
CA ASP A 114 4.38 27.72 -18.52
C ASP A 114 4.21 26.33 -19.17
N THR A 115 3.70 25.36 -18.40
CA THR A 115 3.52 23.99 -18.87
C THR A 115 2.46 23.95 -19.96
N THR A 116 2.87 23.54 -21.15
CA THR A 116 2.02 23.45 -22.34
C THR A 116 1.70 22.01 -22.73
N PHE A 117 2.43 21.06 -22.16
CA PHE A 117 2.25 19.63 -22.38
C PHE A 117 2.56 18.88 -21.10
N ALA A 118 1.79 17.84 -20.83
CA ALA A 118 1.93 16.97 -19.69
C ALA A 118 2.13 15.53 -20.15
N ALA A 119 2.98 14.80 -19.44
CA ALA A 119 3.24 13.39 -19.65
C ALA A 119 2.87 12.61 -18.38
N CYS A 120 2.22 11.45 -18.54
CA CYS A 120 1.91 10.57 -17.42
C CYS A 120 1.92 9.10 -17.87
N ALA A 121 2.62 8.26 -17.11
CA ALA A 121 2.51 6.82 -17.08
C ALA A 121 1.58 6.43 -15.92
N LEU A 122 0.65 5.52 -16.17
CA LEU A 122 -0.26 4.97 -15.17
C LEU A 122 -0.15 3.45 -15.14
N ALA A 123 0.14 2.87 -13.97
CA ALA A 123 0.05 1.42 -13.78
C ALA A 123 -1.42 0.98 -13.85
N LEU A 124 -1.73 0.02 -14.72
CA LEU A 124 -3.10 -0.48 -14.92
C LEU A 124 -3.39 -1.80 -14.18
N ASN A 125 -2.45 -2.27 -13.36
CA ASN A 125 -2.62 -3.37 -12.42
C ASN A 125 -1.54 -3.32 -11.33
N LEU A 126 -1.62 -4.22 -10.33
CA LEU A 126 -0.64 -4.34 -9.26
C LEU A 126 0.66 -5.07 -9.64
N GLN A 127 0.76 -5.61 -10.87
CA GLN A 127 1.99 -6.23 -11.37
C GLN A 127 2.98 -5.17 -11.86
N THR A 128 2.46 -4.07 -12.39
CA THR A 128 3.24 -2.91 -12.81
C THR A 128 3.42 -1.93 -11.67
N ASN A 129 4.64 -1.49 -11.43
CA ASN A 129 4.94 -0.32 -10.61
C ASN A 129 5.31 0.87 -11.50
N VAL A 130 4.91 2.06 -11.06
CA VAL A 130 5.35 3.36 -11.58
C VAL A 130 5.76 4.16 -10.35
N GLU A 131 6.95 4.77 -10.35
CA GLU A 131 7.47 5.43 -9.15
C GLU A 131 6.83 6.80 -8.92
N GLU A 132 6.74 7.62 -9.97
CA GLU A 132 6.14 8.96 -9.88
C GLU A 132 4.63 8.87 -9.67
N LEU A 133 4.07 9.80 -8.90
CA LEU A 133 2.62 9.90 -8.76
C LEU A 133 1.95 10.25 -10.11
N PRO A 134 0.72 9.79 -10.37
CA PRO A 134 -0.06 10.25 -11.50
C PRO A 134 -0.15 11.77 -11.58
N GLY A 135 0.14 12.35 -12.75
CA GLY A 135 0.19 13.80 -12.92
C GLY A 135 1.21 14.24 -13.96
N PHE A 136 1.84 15.39 -13.70
CA PHE A 136 2.90 15.95 -14.54
C PHE A 136 4.23 15.23 -14.24
N GLN A 137 4.45 14.10 -14.90
CA GLN A 137 5.63 13.28 -14.69
C GLN A 137 6.79 13.74 -15.57
N ARG A 138 8.01 13.65 -15.02
CA ARG A 138 9.24 13.85 -15.79
C ARG A 138 9.70 12.56 -16.42
N GLU A 139 9.47 11.44 -15.74
CA GLU A 139 9.86 10.11 -16.17
C GLU A 139 8.62 9.23 -16.37
N LEU A 140 8.41 8.81 -17.62
CA LEU A 140 7.46 7.77 -17.95
C LEU A 140 8.16 6.43 -17.75
N TRP A 141 8.08 5.90 -16.54
CA TRP A 141 8.81 4.70 -16.14
C TRP A 141 7.86 3.62 -15.63
N ALA A 142 7.92 2.43 -16.23
CA ALA A 142 7.06 1.30 -15.91
C ALA A 142 7.89 0.03 -15.72
N TYR A 143 7.63 -0.64 -14.61
CA TYR A 143 8.44 -1.74 -14.11
C TYR A 143 7.57 -2.90 -13.62
N CYS A 144 8.07 -4.12 -13.69
CA CYS A 144 7.51 -5.28 -13.00
C CYS A 144 8.63 -6.19 -12.50
N CYS A 145 8.33 -7.05 -11.53
CA CYS A 145 9.29 -8.03 -10.99
C CYS A 145 8.68 -9.43 -10.93
N SER A 146 9.55 -10.43 -10.90
CA SER A 146 9.16 -11.84 -10.86
C SER A 146 8.33 -12.19 -9.62
N GLU A 147 8.57 -11.52 -8.49
CA GLU A 147 7.80 -11.70 -7.24
C GLU A 147 6.29 -11.49 -7.44
N PHE A 148 5.90 -10.52 -8.27
CA PHE A 148 4.48 -10.19 -8.53
C PHE A 148 4.00 -10.58 -9.94
N GLY A 149 4.87 -11.25 -10.70
CA GLY A 149 4.62 -11.72 -12.05
C GLY A 149 4.93 -10.68 -13.12
N LEU A 150 5.73 -11.08 -14.11
CA LEU A 150 6.13 -10.24 -15.25
C LEU A 150 5.04 -10.19 -16.33
N ILE A 151 4.51 -11.36 -16.72
CA ILE A 151 3.50 -11.46 -17.78
C ILE A 151 2.17 -10.92 -17.28
N GLY A 152 1.56 -10.04 -18.08
CA GLY A 152 0.32 -9.34 -17.78
C GLY A 152 0.52 -7.95 -17.17
N ALA A 153 1.76 -7.54 -16.83
CA ALA A 153 2.08 -6.17 -16.43
C ALA A 153 1.62 -5.17 -17.51
N ARG A 154 0.95 -4.07 -17.11
CA ARG A 154 0.29 -3.10 -17.99
C ARG A 154 0.54 -1.66 -17.55
N VAL A 155 0.88 -0.80 -18.51
CA VAL A 155 0.98 0.65 -18.30
C VAL A 155 0.19 1.40 -19.38
N CYS A 156 -0.46 2.49 -18.98
CA CYS A 156 -1.01 3.49 -19.87
C CYS A 156 -0.05 4.68 -19.97
N LEU A 157 0.23 5.14 -21.18
CA LEU A 157 1.07 6.29 -21.50
C LEU A 157 0.20 7.41 -22.06
N ILE A 158 0.28 8.58 -21.44
CA ILE A 158 -0.49 9.78 -21.77
C ILE A 158 0.48 10.90 -22.09
N GLY A 159 0.25 11.55 -23.24
CA GLY A 159 0.77 12.87 -23.55
C GLY A 159 -0.40 13.76 -23.93
N SER A 160 -0.56 14.92 -23.27
CA SER A 160 -1.72 15.79 -23.50
C SER A 160 -1.45 17.24 -23.11
N ALA A 161 -2.29 18.15 -23.59
CA ALA A 161 -2.37 19.48 -22.99
C ALA A 161 -2.81 19.36 -21.50
N PRO A 162 -2.34 20.25 -20.60
CA PRO A 162 -2.61 20.14 -19.16
C PRO A 162 -4.08 19.99 -18.77
N ASP A 163 -4.98 20.66 -19.50
CA ASP A 163 -6.43 20.62 -19.29
C ASP A 163 -7.06 19.29 -19.73
N GLY A 164 -6.47 18.62 -20.73
CA GLY A 164 -6.90 17.30 -21.22
C GLY A 164 -6.37 16.11 -20.43
N LEU A 165 -5.36 16.30 -19.57
CA LEU A 165 -4.69 15.21 -18.84
C LEU A 165 -5.66 14.43 -17.95
N ARG A 166 -6.49 15.15 -17.20
CA ARG A 166 -7.45 14.54 -16.27
C ARG A 166 -8.46 13.66 -17.00
N GLU A 167 -8.98 14.13 -18.13
CA GLU A 167 -9.93 13.36 -18.95
C GLU A 167 -9.26 12.09 -19.51
N ALA A 168 -8.01 12.17 -19.97
CA ALA A 168 -7.26 11.00 -20.42
C ALA A 168 -7.04 9.97 -19.30
N MET A 169 -6.77 10.42 -18.07
CA MET A 169 -6.69 9.54 -16.90
C MET A 169 -8.04 8.90 -16.57
N GLN A 170 -9.15 9.64 -16.67
CA GLN A 170 -10.50 9.08 -16.46
C GLN A 170 -10.80 7.99 -17.48
N ASP A 171 -10.48 8.20 -18.76
CA ASP A 171 -10.68 7.21 -19.82
C ASP A 171 -9.87 5.93 -19.53
N ALA A 172 -8.58 6.08 -19.22
CA ALA A 172 -7.69 4.95 -18.92
C ALA A 172 -8.14 4.16 -17.68
N VAL A 173 -8.49 4.85 -16.59
CA VAL A 173 -8.92 4.20 -15.33
C VAL A 173 -10.29 3.55 -15.50
N SER A 174 -11.20 4.14 -16.28
CA SER A 174 -12.52 3.56 -16.53
C SER A 174 -12.46 2.28 -17.37
N ALA A 175 -11.44 2.16 -18.24
CA ALA A 175 -11.22 0.98 -19.07
C ALA A 175 -10.42 -0.12 -18.36
N ALA A 176 -9.72 0.20 -17.26
CA ALA A 176 -8.87 -0.75 -16.55
C ALA A 176 -9.69 -1.78 -15.76
N GLU A 177 -9.54 -3.07 -16.08
CA GLU A 177 -10.26 -4.15 -15.39
C GLU A 177 -9.67 -4.51 -14.01
N ARG A 178 -8.38 -4.20 -13.79
CA ARG A 178 -7.60 -4.64 -12.62
C ARG A 178 -7.21 -3.51 -11.67
N ILE A 179 -7.88 -2.37 -11.80
CA ILE A 179 -7.78 -1.24 -10.85
C ILE A 179 -9.15 -1.08 -10.19
N PRO A 180 -9.24 -0.98 -8.85
CA PRO A 180 -10.52 -0.80 -8.19
C PRO A 180 -11.18 0.50 -8.62
N ASN A 181 -12.49 0.43 -8.87
CA ASN A 181 -13.28 1.61 -9.15
C ASN A 181 -13.54 2.39 -7.84
N ALA A 182 -12.89 3.54 -7.68
CA ALA A 182 -13.11 4.44 -6.57
C ALA A 182 -13.70 5.77 -7.08
N PRO A 183 -15.03 5.93 -7.11
CA PRO A 183 -15.66 7.11 -7.72
C PRO A 183 -15.44 8.40 -6.92
N LEU A 184 -14.90 8.31 -5.69
CA LEU A 184 -14.50 9.43 -4.86
C LEU A 184 -12.97 9.61 -4.82
N GLY A 185 -12.21 8.82 -5.57
CA GLY A 185 -10.74 8.77 -5.57
C GLY A 185 -10.13 9.11 -6.93
N GLY A 186 -8.80 9.14 -6.97
CA GLY A 186 -8.02 9.26 -8.20
C GLY A 186 -8.46 10.44 -9.07
N PRO A 187 -8.77 10.22 -10.36
CA PRO A 187 -9.11 11.32 -11.24
C PRO A 187 -10.48 11.93 -10.95
N TRP A 188 -11.35 11.29 -10.15
CA TRP A 188 -12.67 11.82 -9.76
C TRP A 188 -12.67 12.54 -8.41
N ALA A 189 -11.56 12.46 -7.67
CA ALA A 189 -11.46 13.04 -6.33
C ALA A 189 -11.81 14.55 -6.27
N LEU A 190 -11.53 15.31 -7.34
CA LEU A 190 -11.82 16.75 -7.39
C LEU A 190 -13.30 17.09 -7.57
N ASP A 191 -14.12 16.12 -8.01
CA ASP A 191 -15.55 16.31 -8.29
C ASP A 191 -16.42 16.14 -7.04
N SER A 192 -15.89 15.51 -5.99
CA SER A 192 -16.61 15.25 -4.74
C SER A 192 -16.41 16.39 -3.73
N PRO A 193 -17.46 17.16 -3.37
CA PRO A 193 -17.35 18.20 -2.34
C PRO A 193 -16.92 17.64 -0.97
N GLY A 194 -17.33 16.41 -0.64
CA GLY A 194 -17.00 15.74 0.63
C GLY A 194 -15.50 15.50 0.83
N ASN A 195 -14.73 15.53 -0.26
CA ASN A 195 -13.28 15.39 -0.22
C ASN A 195 -12.58 16.68 0.24
N ARG A 196 -13.28 17.81 0.28
CA ARG A 196 -12.76 19.13 0.73
C ARG A 196 -13.24 19.53 2.12
N GLU A 197 -14.10 18.72 2.72
CA GLU A 197 -14.66 18.95 4.05
C GLU A 197 -13.66 18.55 5.14
N SER A 198 -13.72 19.23 6.28
CA SER A 198 -12.90 18.94 7.45
C SER A 198 -13.53 17.85 8.31
N TYR A 199 -12.70 17.09 9.01
CA TYR A 199 -13.10 16.07 9.96
C TYR A 199 -12.30 16.19 11.25
N ILE A 200 -12.79 15.52 12.29
CA ILE A 200 -12.11 15.40 13.59
C ILE A 200 -11.96 13.94 13.96
N PHE A 201 -10.88 13.60 14.65
CA PHE A 201 -10.80 12.32 15.35
C PHE A 201 -11.68 12.36 16.61
N GLY A 202 -12.47 11.32 16.79
CA GLY A 202 -13.36 11.19 17.94
C GLY A 202 -13.75 9.77 18.24
N ASN A 203 -14.46 9.58 19.34
CA ASN A 203 -14.95 8.27 19.77
C ASN A 203 -16.40 8.34 20.28
N PRO A 204 -17.35 8.82 19.44
CA PRO A 204 -18.76 8.79 19.79
C PRO A 204 -19.21 7.37 20.12
N GLY A 205 -19.78 7.20 21.32
CA GLY A 205 -20.40 5.96 21.78
C GLY A 205 -21.90 6.14 21.94
N GLU A 206 -22.59 5.04 22.27
CA GLU A 206 -24.06 5.01 22.35
C GLU A 206 -24.63 6.05 23.35
N SER A 207 -23.89 6.34 24.42
CA SER A 207 -24.30 7.31 25.46
C SER A 207 -23.78 8.74 25.22
N THR A 208 -22.88 8.95 24.27
CA THR A 208 -22.17 10.24 24.09
C THR A 208 -22.39 10.87 22.72
N VAL A 209 -23.03 10.19 21.78
CA VAL A 209 -23.24 10.67 20.40
C VAL A 209 -23.86 12.07 20.32
N GLU A 210 -24.80 12.41 21.21
CA GLU A 210 -25.42 13.74 21.24
C GLU A 210 -24.40 14.85 21.55
N THR A 211 -23.49 14.63 22.49
CA THR A 211 -22.42 15.59 22.81
C THR A 211 -21.49 15.81 21.62
N TRP A 212 -21.21 14.76 20.85
CA TRP A 212 -20.42 14.87 19.63
C TRP A 212 -21.16 15.66 18.54
N VAL A 213 -22.47 15.44 18.37
CA VAL A 213 -23.31 16.21 17.45
C VAL A 213 -23.30 17.70 17.80
N GLU A 214 -23.51 18.04 19.09
CA GLU A 214 -23.46 19.42 19.57
C GLU A 214 -22.09 20.08 19.29
N MET A 215 -21.00 19.34 19.52
CA MET A 215 -19.65 19.81 19.26
C MET A 215 -19.40 20.05 17.76
N CYS A 216 -19.81 19.13 16.89
CA CYS A 216 -19.73 19.27 15.44
C CYS A 216 -20.44 20.55 14.95
N TYR A 217 -21.65 20.83 15.45
CA TYR A 217 -22.35 22.07 15.12
C TYR A 217 -21.63 23.32 15.63
N ALA A 218 -21.04 23.27 16.83
CA ALA A 218 -20.32 24.41 17.39
C ALA A 218 -19.07 24.80 16.57
N PHE A 219 -18.39 23.82 15.96
CA PHE A 219 -17.20 24.04 15.14
C PHE A 219 -17.47 24.11 13.63
N GLY A 220 -18.70 23.88 13.18
CA GLY A 220 -19.03 23.81 11.76
C GLY A 220 -18.39 22.61 11.05
N ILE A 221 -18.20 21.51 11.78
CA ILE A 221 -17.58 20.26 11.29
C ILE A 221 -18.68 19.25 11.03
N ASN A 222 -18.66 18.60 9.87
CA ASN A 222 -19.70 17.66 9.46
C ASN A 222 -19.15 16.24 9.23
N GLN A 223 -17.99 15.91 9.78
CA GLN A 223 -17.43 14.56 9.71
C GLN A 223 -16.67 14.21 11.00
N ILE A 224 -16.81 12.97 11.47
CA ILE A 224 -16.05 12.42 12.60
C ILE A 224 -15.39 11.12 12.14
N ASP A 225 -14.07 11.02 12.28
CA ASP A 225 -13.34 9.78 12.11
C ASP A 225 -13.20 9.06 13.46
N LEU A 226 -13.81 7.87 13.56
CA LEU A 226 -13.96 7.09 14.79
C LEU A 226 -12.64 6.39 15.11
N CYS A 227 -11.84 7.00 16.00
CA CYS A 227 -10.54 6.52 16.42
C CYS A 227 -10.58 5.86 17.80
N GLY A 228 -9.98 4.67 17.93
CA GLY A 228 -9.97 3.90 19.19
C GLY A 228 -11.32 3.28 19.57
N CYS A 229 -12.26 3.23 18.63
CA CYS A 229 -13.61 2.69 18.83
C CYS A 229 -13.72 1.17 18.65
N LEU A 230 -12.86 0.60 17.80
CA LEU A 230 -12.90 -0.81 17.41
C LEU A 230 -11.50 -1.42 17.48
N ARG A 231 -11.42 -2.71 17.78
CA ARG A 231 -10.16 -3.45 17.89
C ARG A 231 -9.54 -3.70 16.51
N TYR A 232 -8.25 -3.44 16.35
CA TYR A 232 -7.56 -3.69 15.09
C TYR A 232 -7.46 -5.19 14.77
N GLY A 233 -7.76 -5.54 13.52
CA GLY A 233 -7.84 -6.90 13.04
C GLY A 233 -9.29 -7.24 12.74
N ASP A 234 -10.04 -7.67 13.76
CA ASP A 234 -11.42 -8.14 13.62
C ASP A 234 -12.48 -7.02 13.70
N TYR A 235 -12.07 -5.80 14.06
CA TYR A 235 -12.95 -4.64 14.23
C TYR A 235 -14.11 -4.95 15.18
N GLU A 236 -13.84 -5.72 16.23
CA GLU A 236 -14.78 -5.88 17.33
C GLU A 236 -14.96 -4.53 18.07
N PRO A 237 -16.19 -4.03 18.26
CA PRO A 237 -16.43 -2.76 18.93
C PRO A 237 -15.99 -2.78 20.40
N ASN A 238 -15.47 -1.65 20.87
CA ASN A 238 -15.17 -1.46 22.29
C ASN A 238 -16.47 -1.50 23.11
N ALA A 239 -16.66 -2.56 23.91
CA ALA A 239 -17.87 -2.78 24.71
C ALA A 239 -18.20 -1.65 25.70
N ALA A 240 -17.23 -0.81 26.09
CA ALA A 240 -17.48 0.36 26.93
C ALA A 240 -18.18 1.50 26.17
N LEU A 241 -17.94 1.60 24.86
CA LEU A 241 -18.55 2.59 23.97
C LEU A 241 -19.81 2.05 23.29
N PHE A 242 -19.79 0.76 22.94
CA PHE A 242 -20.81 0.06 22.17
C PHE A 242 -21.21 -1.26 22.87
N PRO A 243 -21.93 -1.19 24.01
CA PRO A 243 -22.40 -2.39 24.70
C PRO A 243 -23.29 -3.30 23.84
N ASN A 244 -23.89 -2.76 22.76
CA ASN A 244 -24.66 -3.54 21.79
C ASN A 244 -23.83 -3.99 20.57
N GLY A 245 -22.50 -3.96 20.65
CA GLY A 245 -21.61 -4.39 19.58
C GLY A 245 -21.82 -3.58 18.30
N ARG A 246 -21.76 -4.24 17.14
CA ARG A 246 -21.85 -3.57 15.83
C ARG A 246 -23.21 -2.90 15.59
N ALA A 247 -24.28 -3.44 16.16
CA ALA A 247 -25.59 -2.78 16.15
C ALA A 247 -25.55 -1.43 16.87
N GLY A 248 -24.77 -1.32 17.94
CA GLY A 248 -24.52 -0.07 18.65
C GLY A 248 -23.74 0.94 17.80
N VAL A 249 -22.67 0.48 17.13
CA VAL A 249 -21.89 1.31 16.18
C VAL A 249 -22.81 1.86 15.08
N LYS A 250 -23.60 0.99 14.45
CA LYS A 250 -24.58 1.39 13.44
C LYS A 250 -25.57 2.43 13.97
N ALA A 251 -26.13 2.23 15.17
CA ALA A 251 -27.09 3.17 15.75
C ALA A 251 -26.47 4.55 16.01
N VAL A 252 -25.20 4.61 16.41
CA VAL A 252 -24.45 5.86 16.55
C VAL A 252 -24.27 6.54 15.19
N ILE A 253 -23.87 5.80 14.16
CA ILE A 253 -23.71 6.33 12.80
C ILE A 253 -25.04 6.85 12.24
N ASP A 254 -26.12 6.08 12.37
CA ASP A 254 -27.46 6.52 11.95
C ASP A 254 -27.86 7.83 12.64
N ARG A 255 -27.44 8.03 13.89
CA ARG A 255 -27.69 9.28 14.62
C ARG A 255 -26.86 10.45 14.12
N LEU A 256 -25.58 10.22 13.76
CA LEU A 256 -24.71 11.21 13.12
C LEU A 256 -25.27 11.61 11.74
N HIS A 257 -25.69 10.64 10.94
CA HIS A 257 -26.31 10.87 9.63
C HIS A 257 -27.59 11.70 9.74
N ALA A 258 -28.43 11.43 10.73
CA ALA A 258 -29.63 12.23 11.01
C ALA A 258 -29.31 13.70 11.36
N ALA A 259 -28.09 13.99 11.82
CA ALA A 259 -27.57 15.33 12.06
C ALA A 259 -26.75 15.90 10.88
N GLY A 260 -26.68 15.19 9.74
CA GLY A 260 -25.88 15.61 8.59
C GLY A 260 -24.36 15.49 8.79
N ILE A 261 -23.93 14.63 9.73
CA ILE A 261 -22.52 14.38 10.04
C ILE A 261 -22.13 13.01 9.47
N LYS A 262 -21.06 12.96 8.65
CA LYS A 262 -20.49 11.71 8.12
C LYS A 262 -19.65 11.00 9.17
N ALA A 263 -19.61 9.67 9.11
CA ALA A 263 -18.80 8.84 9.98
C ALA A 263 -17.62 8.20 9.21
N GLY A 264 -16.41 8.37 9.73
CA GLY A 264 -15.20 7.71 9.25
C GLY A 264 -14.80 6.56 10.17
N LEU A 265 -14.26 5.50 9.59
CA LEU A 265 -13.62 4.41 10.33
C LEU A 265 -12.11 4.61 10.32
N HIS A 266 -11.55 4.82 11.51
CA HIS A 266 -10.10 4.85 11.69
C HIS A 266 -9.60 3.41 11.86
N THR A 267 -8.66 3.01 11.02
CA THR A 267 -8.16 1.62 10.97
C THR A 267 -6.67 1.60 11.24
N MET A 268 -6.11 0.43 11.57
CA MET A 268 -4.67 0.18 11.47
C MET A 268 -4.45 -0.96 10.48
N SER A 269 -3.98 -0.60 9.29
CA SER A 269 -3.76 -1.52 8.17
C SER A 269 -2.84 -2.65 8.60
N PHE A 270 -3.18 -3.87 8.19
CA PHE A 270 -2.48 -5.12 8.55
C PHE A 270 -2.43 -5.48 10.03
N SER A 271 -2.83 -4.58 10.93
CA SER A 271 -2.57 -4.73 12.35
C SER A 271 -3.58 -5.68 12.99
N ILE A 272 -3.08 -6.71 13.65
CA ILE A 272 -3.86 -7.67 14.43
C ILE A 272 -3.52 -7.44 15.90
N ALA A 273 -4.48 -6.90 16.66
CA ALA A 273 -4.29 -6.70 18.09
C ALA A 273 -4.04 -8.04 18.80
N LYS A 274 -3.20 -8.05 19.84
CA LYS A 274 -2.85 -9.26 20.61
C LYS A 274 -4.04 -9.93 21.33
N THR A 275 -5.15 -9.21 21.45
CA THR A 275 -6.42 -9.71 22.00
C THR A 275 -7.39 -10.23 20.94
N CYS A 276 -7.02 -10.24 19.66
CA CYS A 276 -7.83 -10.81 18.59
C CYS A 276 -7.91 -12.35 18.70
N PRO A 277 -9.01 -12.96 18.24
CA PRO A 277 -9.14 -14.42 18.16
C PRO A 277 -8.08 -15.10 17.29
N TRP A 278 -7.44 -14.40 16.34
CA TRP A 278 -6.31 -14.92 15.56
C TRP A 278 -4.99 -14.98 16.35
N VAL A 279 -4.94 -14.45 17.57
CA VAL A 279 -3.74 -14.46 18.41
C VAL A 279 -3.96 -15.25 19.68
N THR A 280 -5.15 -15.13 20.29
CA THR A 280 -5.45 -15.69 21.60
C THR A 280 -6.73 -16.52 21.63
N PRO A 281 -6.78 -17.64 22.38
CA PRO A 281 -5.67 -18.27 23.11
C PRO A 281 -4.81 -19.19 22.23
N VAL A 282 -5.12 -19.32 20.93
CA VAL A 282 -4.36 -20.12 19.97
C VAL A 282 -3.95 -19.21 18.82
N PRO A 283 -2.65 -19.03 18.56
CA PRO A 283 -2.18 -18.15 17.49
C PRO A 283 -2.42 -18.77 16.12
N ASP A 284 -2.97 -17.99 15.20
CA ASP A 284 -3.19 -18.42 13.82
C ASP A 284 -1.84 -18.69 13.15
N ALA A 285 -1.70 -19.89 12.55
CA ALA A 285 -0.50 -20.29 11.85
C ALA A 285 -0.16 -19.41 10.63
N ARG A 286 -1.01 -18.45 10.24
CA ARG A 286 -0.81 -17.49 9.15
C ARG A 286 -0.29 -16.12 9.62
N LEU A 287 -0.03 -15.89 10.90
CA LEU A 287 0.70 -14.70 11.37
C LEU A 287 2.09 -14.61 10.71
N ALA A 288 2.57 -13.45 10.31
CA ALA A 288 3.83 -13.34 9.58
C ALA A 288 5.05 -13.69 10.44
N LYS A 289 6.02 -14.36 9.83
CA LYS A 289 7.28 -14.76 10.47
C LYS A 289 8.42 -13.96 9.87
N GLU A 290 9.29 -13.42 10.71
CA GLU A 290 10.53 -12.78 10.26
C GLU A 290 11.61 -13.83 10.02
N GLN A 291 11.79 -14.74 10.97
CA GLN A 291 12.80 -15.77 10.96
C GLN A 291 12.27 -17.05 11.61
N THR A 292 12.75 -18.21 11.14
CA THR A 292 12.47 -19.51 11.77
C THR A 292 13.78 -20.12 12.23
N PHE A 293 13.79 -20.59 13.47
CA PHE A 293 14.88 -21.32 14.09
C PHE A 293 14.49 -22.78 14.33
N THR A 294 15.48 -23.61 14.62
CA THR A 294 15.31 -25.01 15.01
C THR A 294 15.58 -25.14 16.50
N LEU A 295 14.63 -25.68 17.26
CA LEU A 295 14.78 -25.87 18.70
C LEU A 295 15.89 -26.90 18.98
N ALA A 296 16.97 -26.49 19.64
CA ALA A 296 18.17 -27.31 19.79
C ALA A 296 18.00 -28.45 20.81
N ASP A 297 17.11 -28.31 21.79
CA ASP A 297 16.78 -29.34 22.79
C ASP A 297 15.31 -29.20 23.22
N ALA A 298 14.73 -30.27 23.78
CA ALA A 298 13.33 -30.25 24.21
C ALA A 298 13.08 -29.15 25.26
N LEU A 299 11.95 -28.45 25.14
CA LEU A 299 11.54 -27.37 26.04
C LEU A 299 10.49 -27.89 27.03
N ASP A 300 10.75 -27.80 28.34
CA ASP A 300 9.72 -28.05 29.36
C ASP A 300 8.83 -26.82 29.57
N VAL A 301 7.65 -26.97 30.18
CA VAL A 301 6.65 -25.88 30.38
C VAL A 301 7.11 -24.71 31.28
N THR A 302 8.20 -24.87 32.02
CA THR A 302 8.76 -23.87 32.93
C THR A 302 10.05 -23.23 32.42
N ALA A 303 10.57 -23.69 31.29
CA ALA A 303 11.83 -23.22 30.73
C ALA A 303 11.78 -21.71 30.44
N ASP A 304 12.84 -21.02 30.89
CA ASP A 304 13.06 -19.58 30.73
C ASP A 304 14.12 -19.27 29.65
N ILE A 305 14.62 -20.30 28.99
CA ILE A 305 15.60 -20.23 27.90
C ILE A 305 15.09 -21.10 26.76
N VAL A 306 15.03 -20.56 25.55
CA VAL A 306 14.71 -21.29 24.32
C VAL A 306 16.02 -21.50 23.54
N PRO A 307 16.64 -22.69 23.60
CA PRO A 307 17.88 -22.97 22.90
C PRO A 307 17.60 -23.23 21.42
N VAL A 308 18.39 -22.63 20.53
CA VAL A 308 18.22 -22.75 19.07
C VAL A 308 19.53 -23.13 18.39
N GLU A 309 19.45 -23.73 17.21
CA GLU A 309 20.63 -24.14 16.45
C GLU A 309 21.28 -22.96 15.70
N GLU A 310 20.46 -22.02 15.22
CA GLU A 310 20.91 -20.89 14.41
C GLU A 310 21.31 -19.66 15.26
N PRO A 311 22.19 -18.77 14.75
CA PRO A 311 22.64 -17.59 15.49
C PRO A 311 21.50 -16.60 15.81
N THR A 312 21.47 -16.09 17.05
CA THR A 312 20.45 -15.13 17.54
C THR A 312 20.92 -13.68 17.56
N GLY A 313 22.13 -13.37 17.06
CA GLY A 313 22.76 -12.05 17.20
C GLY A 313 22.04 -10.87 16.53
N ASN A 314 21.07 -11.14 15.64
CA ASN A 314 20.25 -10.12 14.98
C ASN A 314 18.85 -9.99 15.59
N MET A 315 18.55 -10.66 16.70
CA MET A 315 17.24 -10.58 17.33
C MET A 315 17.08 -9.28 18.12
N PRO A 316 15.91 -8.62 18.06
CA PRO A 316 15.67 -7.40 18.81
C PRO A 316 15.56 -7.72 20.30
N ASP A 317 16.02 -6.82 21.16
CA ASP A 317 15.93 -6.91 22.62
C ASP A 317 14.77 -6.09 23.21
N HIS A 318 14.12 -5.26 22.38
CA HIS A 318 12.95 -4.46 22.75
C HIS A 318 12.06 -4.19 21.53
N VAL A 319 10.82 -3.77 21.81
CA VAL A 319 9.88 -3.26 20.80
C VAL A 319 9.68 -1.76 21.03
N GLY A 320 9.53 -1.00 19.96
CA GLY A 320 9.27 0.43 20.05
C GLY A 320 8.70 0.99 18.75
N TYR A 321 8.37 2.28 18.75
CA TYR A 321 7.78 2.92 17.57
C TYR A 321 8.66 2.83 16.31
N HIS A 322 9.99 2.91 16.49
CA HIS A 322 10.97 2.77 15.41
C HIS A 322 11.57 1.36 15.28
N VAL A 323 11.27 0.47 16.23
CA VAL A 323 11.69 -0.93 16.22
C VAL A 323 10.47 -1.78 15.90
N ARG A 324 10.16 -1.85 14.60
CA ARG A 324 9.00 -2.54 14.02
C ARG A 324 9.26 -4.04 13.86
N ARG A 325 9.61 -4.68 14.99
CA ARG A 325 9.91 -6.11 15.14
C ARG A 325 9.32 -6.58 16.47
N SER A 326 9.06 -7.87 16.61
CA SER A 326 8.53 -8.42 17.87
C SER A 326 9.63 -8.90 18.81
N VAL A 327 9.28 -9.16 20.06
CA VAL A 327 10.05 -10.04 20.97
C VAL A 327 9.27 -11.33 21.26
N THR A 328 8.44 -11.75 20.31
CA THR A 328 7.52 -12.89 20.46
C THR A 328 7.89 -14.01 19.52
N LEU A 329 8.03 -15.20 20.10
CA LEU A 329 8.17 -16.46 19.40
C LEU A 329 6.84 -17.20 19.36
N GLN A 330 6.61 -17.95 18.29
CA GLN A 330 5.58 -18.96 18.18
C GLN A 330 6.24 -20.34 18.06
N ILE A 331 5.85 -21.26 18.94
CA ILE A 331 6.20 -22.68 18.85
C ILE A 331 4.90 -23.46 18.98
N ASP A 332 4.53 -24.20 17.93
CA ASP A 332 3.20 -24.83 17.83
C ASP A 332 2.08 -23.81 18.14
N ASP A 333 1.20 -24.12 19.10
CA ASP A 333 0.08 -23.26 19.54
C ASP A 333 0.46 -22.32 20.71
N GLU A 334 1.75 -22.17 21.02
CA GLU A 334 2.23 -21.33 22.12
C GLU A 334 2.96 -20.08 21.63
N LEU A 335 2.65 -18.94 22.25
CA LEU A 335 3.45 -17.72 22.15
C LEU A 335 4.36 -17.56 23.38
N ILE A 336 5.60 -17.16 23.13
CA ILE A 336 6.63 -16.95 24.16
C ILE A 336 7.27 -15.57 23.96
N GLU A 337 7.31 -14.74 25.00
CA GLU A 337 8.03 -13.46 24.97
C GLU A 337 9.44 -13.65 25.53
N TYR A 338 10.48 -13.18 24.84
CA TYR A 338 11.86 -13.19 25.36
C TYR A 338 12.34 -11.77 25.67
N SER A 339 13.38 -11.64 26.49
CA SER A 339 13.94 -10.33 26.87
C SER A 339 15.44 -10.20 26.58
N GLY A 340 16.07 -11.24 26.02
CA GLY A 340 17.48 -11.22 25.70
C GLY A 340 17.92 -12.39 24.83
N ILE A 341 19.21 -12.39 24.50
CA ILE A 341 19.90 -13.43 23.75
C ILE A 341 21.22 -13.79 24.44
N THR A 342 21.80 -14.93 24.11
CA THR A 342 23.15 -15.30 24.57
C THR A 342 24.24 -14.52 23.84
N THR A 343 25.22 -13.99 24.58
CA THR A 343 26.42 -13.34 24.03
C THR A 343 27.63 -14.29 24.15
N GLY A 344 27.61 -15.38 23.38
CA GLY A 344 28.63 -16.43 23.39
C GLY A 344 28.12 -17.79 23.91
N GLY A 345 28.74 -18.88 23.47
CA GLY A 345 28.26 -20.24 23.73
C GLY A 345 27.19 -20.69 22.73
N SER A 346 26.34 -21.65 23.13
CA SER A 346 25.23 -22.12 22.29
C SER A 346 24.18 -21.02 22.10
N PRO A 347 23.65 -20.80 20.87
CA PRO A 347 22.62 -19.81 20.62
C PRO A 347 21.34 -20.08 21.41
N ALA A 348 20.79 -19.04 22.04
CA ALA A 348 19.51 -19.13 22.72
C ALA A 348 18.85 -17.76 22.88
N LEU A 349 17.53 -17.76 23.02
CA LEU A 349 16.73 -16.64 23.50
C LEU A 349 16.49 -16.82 25.01
N THR A 350 16.63 -15.76 25.79
CA THR A 350 16.68 -15.79 27.25
C THR A 350 15.63 -14.89 27.90
N GLY A 351 15.33 -15.14 29.17
CA GLY A 351 14.28 -14.42 29.89
C GLY A 351 12.90 -14.72 29.32
N CYS A 352 12.70 -15.96 28.85
CA CYS A 352 11.49 -16.38 28.16
C CYS A 352 10.31 -16.49 29.14
N LYS A 353 9.22 -15.79 28.80
CA LYS A 353 7.93 -15.85 29.46
C LYS A 353 6.98 -16.67 28.60
N ARG A 354 6.59 -17.83 29.13
CA ARG A 354 5.68 -18.80 28.52
C ARG A 354 4.23 -18.32 28.54
N GLY A 355 3.42 -18.79 27.60
CA GLY A 355 1.99 -18.49 27.55
C GLY A 355 1.65 -17.02 27.28
N ALA A 356 2.47 -16.33 26.47
CA ALA A 356 2.21 -14.95 26.09
C ALA A 356 0.85 -14.83 25.38
N CYS A 357 0.20 -13.67 25.49
CA CYS A 357 -1.16 -13.44 24.99
C CYS A 357 -2.20 -14.48 25.44
N GLY A 358 -1.98 -15.19 26.55
CA GLY A 358 -2.93 -16.17 27.08
C GLY A 358 -2.90 -17.53 26.38
N THR A 359 -1.87 -17.82 25.58
CA THR A 359 -1.66 -19.19 25.08
C THR A 359 -1.31 -20.16 26.21
N THR A 360 -1.49 -21.46 25.99
CA THR A 360 -1.20 -22.47 27.02
C THR A 360 0.25 -22.94 26.93
N PRO A 361 1.06 -22.82 28.01
CA PRO A 361 2.41 -23.39 28.04
C PRO A 361 2.41 -24.90 27.79
N SER A 362 3.23 -25.37 26.86
CA SER A 362 3.31 -26.78 26.48
C SER A 362 4.76 -27.29 26.36
N PRO A 363 5.02 -28.59 26.54
CA PRO A 363 6.35 -29.13 26.23
C PRO A 363 6.56 -29.22 24.72
N HIS A 364 7.74 -28.83 24.23
CA HIS A 364 8.09 -28.90 22.80
C HIS A 364 9.27 -29.84 22.57
N ALA A 365 9.22 -30.60 21.48
CA ALA A 365 10.27 -31.56 21.15
C ALA A 365 11.49 -30.87 20.52
N LYS A 366 12.67 -31.44 20.72
CA LYS A 366 13.87 -31.05 19.97
C LYS A 366 13.58 -31.12 18.46
N GLY A 367 14.02 -30.12 17.73
CA GLY A 367 13.80 -29.98 16.28
C GLY A 367 12.49 -29.31 15.91
N THR A 368 11.62 -28.96 16.86
CA THR A 368 10.41 -28.17 16.57
C THR A 368 10.82 -26.77 16.04
N PRO A 369 10.16 -26.26 14.99
CA PRO A 369 10.38 -24.90 14.52
C PRO A 369 10.03 -23.85 15.57
N VAL A 370 10.88 -22.84 15.71
CA VAL A 370 10.66 -21.67 16.56
C VAL A 370 10.54 -20.46 15.65
N HIS A 371 9.33 -19.95 15.50
CA HIS A 371 9.04 -18.84 14.60
C HIS A 371 9.13 -17.52 15.34
N HIS A 372 9.96 -16.59 14.88
CA HIS A 372 9.92 -15.22 15.36
C HIS A 372 8.87 -14.43 14.59
N LEU A 373 7.86 -13.90 15.29
CA LEU A 373 6.74 -13.21 14.65
C LEU A 373 7.10 -11.78 14.27
N LYS A 374 6.48 -11.27 13.20
CA LYS A 374 6.56 -9.84 12.86
C LYS A 374 5.56 -9.03 13.68
N GLU A 375 5.96 -7.85 14.13
CA GLU A 375 5.12 -6.92 14.89
C GLU A 375 5.37 -5.48 14.44
N CYS A 376 4.30 -4.69 14.37
CA CYS A 376 4.37 -3.25 14.14
C CYS A 376 3.42 -2.54 15.12
N TRP A 377 3.93 -1.53 15.83
CA TRP A 377 3.15 -0.70 16.76
C TRP A 377 2.30 -1.49 17.77
N GLY A 378 2.85 -2.57 18.33
CA GLY A 378 2.16 -3.38 19.35
C GLY A 378 1.19 -4.43 18.78
N CYS A 379 1.06 -4.53 17.46
CA CYS A 379 0.19 -5.48 16.78
C CYS A 379 0.99 -6.47 15.93
N PHE A 380 0.57 -7.73 15.90
CA PHE A 380 1.08 -8.68 14.92
C PHE A 380 0.53 -8.34 13.53
N VAL A 381 1.15 -8.91 12.49
CA VAL A 381 0.72 -8.72 11.10
C VAL A 381 0.50 -10.07 10.43
N PRO A 382 -0.43 -10.18 9.46
CA PRO A 382 -0.64 -11.40 8.69
C PRO A 382 0.51 -11.64 7.72
N GLU A 383 0.77 -12.90 7.39
CA GLU A 383 1.67 -13.26 6.30
C GLU A 383 1.12 -12.73 4.98
N GLY A 384 1.96 -12.03 4.22
CA GLY A 384 1.56 -11.20 3.08
C GLY A 384 0.91 -11.99 1.95
N THR A 385 1.25 -13.26 1.79
CA THR A 385 0.71 -14.16 0.76
C THR A 385 -0.40 -15.08 1.28
N SER A 386 -0.76 -14.98 2.56
CA SER A 386 -1.77 -15.82 3.18
C SER A 386 -3.18 -15.25 3.05
N THR A 387 -4.18 -16.10 3.19
CA THR A 387 -5.59 -15.69 3.25
C THR A 387 -5.92 -14.83 4.47
N LEU A 388 -5.13 -14.89 5.56
CA LEU A 388 -5.35 -14.06 6.74
C LEU A 388 -5.18 -12.57 6.41
N TYR A 389 -4.31 -12.24 5.47
CA TYR A 389 -4.14 -10.87 5.00
C TYR A 389 -5.44 -10.33 4.39
N ASP A 390 -6.11 -11.14 3.58
CA ASP A 390 -7.37 -10.78 2.95
C ASP A 390 -8.53 -10.81 3.94
N ASP A 391 -8.48 -11.69 4.96
CA ASP A 391 -9.44 -11.72 6.07
C ASP A 391 -9.38 -10.40 6.88
N VAL A 392 -8.18 -9.87 7.16
CA VAL A 392 -7.99 -8.60 7.88
C VAL A 392 -8.49 -7.41 7.04
N ALA A 393 -8.22 -7.40 5.73
CA ALA A 393 -8.79 -6.40 4.83
C ALA A 393 -10.33 -6.50 4.77
N GLY A 394 -10.86 -7.73 4.75
CA GLY A 394 -12.29 -8.03 4.81
C GLY A 394 -12.95 -7.49 6.07
N GLY A 395 -12.31 -7.64 7.23
CA GLY A 395 -12.81 -7.08 8.49
C GLY A 395 -13.05 -5.56 8.44
N ILE A 396 -12.21 -4.81 7.73
CA ILE A 396 -12.42 -3.37 7.49
C ILE A 396 -13.66 -3.16 6.62
N ALA A 397 -13.70 -3.79 5.44
CA ALA A 397 -14.77 -3.62 4.47
C ALA A 397 -16.14 -4.04 5.04
N ASP A 398 -16.20 -5.16 5.75
CA ASP A 398 -17.41 -5.66 6.40
C ASP A 398 -17.92 -4.67 7.45
N THR A 399 -17.01 -4.07 8.23
CA THR A 399 -17.37 -3.04 9.22
C THR A 399 -17.90 -1.77 8.55
N LEU A 400 -17.25 -1.30 7.48
CA LEU A 400 -17.70 -0.15 6.70
C LEU A 400 -19.13 -0.37 6.18
N ASN A 401 -19.34 -1.52 5.52
CA ASN A 401 -20.61 -1.89 4.90
C ASN A 401 -21.73 -2.12 5.93
N GLU A 402 -21.46 -2.87 7.00
CA GLU A 402 -22.46 -3.25 8.00
C GLU A 402 -22.94 -2.05 8.82
N CYS A 403 -22.00 -1.17 9.19
CA CYS A 403 -22.31 -0.03 10.06
C CYS A 403 -22.70 1.24 9.27
N GLY A 404 -22.41 1.30 7.96
CA GLY A 404 -22.75 2.42 7.09
C GLY A 404 -21.78 3.61 7.21
N PHE A 405 -20.48 3.35 7.35
CA PHE A 405 -19.47 4.41 7.38
C PHE A 405 -19.32 5.09 6.02
N ASP A 406 -19.09 6.40 6.00
CA ASP A 406 -18.90 7.18 4.77
C ASP A 406 -17.42 7.34 4.37
N MET A 407 -16.52 7.17 5.34
CA MET A 407 -15.09 7.43 5.21
C MET A 407 -14.29 6.28 5.84
N VAL A 408 -13.06 6.08 5.35
CA VAL A 408 -12.06 5.25 6.00
C VAL A 408 -10.71 5.96 6.00
N TYR A 409 -10.02 5.89 7.13
CA TYR A 409 -8.61 6.24 7.22
C TYR A 409 -7.79 4.95 7.38
N LEU A 410 -7.09 4.55 6.32
CA LEU A 410 -6.15 3.42 6.33
C LEU A 410 -4.84 3.84 7.02
N ASP A 411 -4.89 3.98 8.35
CA ASP A 411 -3.69 4.26 9.13
C ASP A 411 -2.75 3.06 9.12
N GLY A 412 -1.49 3.27 9.44
CA GLY A 412 -0.48 2.22 9.48
C GLY A 412 -0.11 1.60 8.12
N LEU A 413 -0.67 2.09 7.01
CA LEU A 413 -0.35 1.62 5.65
C LEU A 413 1.12 1.88 5.27
N ASP A 414 1.75 2.88 5.89
CA ASP A 414 3.20 3.16 5.84
C ASP A 414 4.05 2.07 6.54
N GLY A 415 3.40 1.20 7.31
CA GLY A 415 3.94 -0.03 7.90
C GLY A 415 4.07 -1.20 6.92
N SER A 416 3.67 -1.06 5.65
CA SER A 416 3.62 -2.16 4.66
C SER A 416 4.96 -2.89 4.41
N HIS A 417 6.10 -2.24 4.67
CA HIS A 417 7.43 -2.85 4.61
C HIS A 417 7.60 -3.98 5.64
N VAL A 418 6.84 -3.98 6.75
CA VAL A 418 6.86 -5.09 7.71
C VAL A 418 6.29 -6.36 7.07
N VAL A 419 5.30 -6.24 6.20
CA VAL A 419 4.70 -7.39 5.52
C VAL A 419 5.68 -8.02 4.53
N GLY A 420 6.11 -7.26 3.53
CA GLY A 420 6.88 -7.78 2.39
C GLY A 420 8.34 -7.34 2.27
N GLY A 421 8.84 -6.50 3.18
CA GLY A 421 10.14 -5.83 3.03
C GLY A 421 10.02 -4.47 2.31
N GLU A 422 11.11 -3.70 2.31
CA GLU A 422 11.11 -2.32 1.77
C GLU A 422 10.88 -2.29 0.25
N SER A 423 11.50 -3.21 -0.50
CA SER A 423 11.34 -3.34 -1.95
C SER A 423 9.90 -3.62 -2.38
N SER A 424 9.16 -4.36 -1.55
CA SER A 424 7.81 -4.84 -1.83
C SER A 424 6.72 -4.00 -1.13
N ARG A 425 7.13 -2.93 -0.43
CA ARG A 425 6.24 -2.03 0.32
C ARG A 425 5.14 -1.43 -0.56
N TRP A 426 5.49 -0.99 -1.77
CA TRP A 426 4.53 -0.42 -2.72
C TRP A 426 3.45 -1.44 -3.10
N HIS A 427 3.81 -2.71 -3.26
CA HIS A 427 2.87 -3.75 -3.68
C HIS A 427 1.93 -4.13 -2.53
N TYR A 428 2.48 -4.55 -1.38
CA TYR A 428 1.65 -4.96 -0.24
C TYR A 428 0.86 -3.80 0.37
N GLY A 429 1.34 -2.55 0.31
CA GLY A 429 0.52 -1.39 0.68
C GLY A 429 -0.72 -1.26 -0.21
N SER A 430 -0.51 -1.35 -1.52
CA SER A 430 -1.58 -1.18 -2.52
C SER A 430 -2.57 -2.33 -2.53
N ARG A 431 -2.07 -3.57 -2.47
CA ARG A 431 -2.89 -4.79 -2.48
C ARG A 431 -3.90 -4.79 -1.34
N PHE A 432 -3.52 -4.31 -0.16
CA PHE A 432 -4.42 -4.18 0.98
C PHE A 432 -5.53 -3.17 0.74
N ALA A 433 -5.16 -1.96 0.31
CA ALA A 433 -6.13 -0.91 0.04
C ALA A 433 -7.10 -1.32 -1.08
N TYR A 434 -6.60 -2.05 -2.09
CA TYR A 434 -7.40 -2.61 -3.17
C TYR A 434 -8.35 -3.68 -2.64
N ALA A 435 -7.85 -4.62 -1.82
CA ALA A 435 -8.66 -5.66 -1.20
C ALA A 435 -9.79 -5.08 -0.33
N VAL A 436 -9.54 -3.99 0.42
CA VAL A 436 -10.60 -3.28 1.14
C VAL A 436 -11.61 -2.69 0.14
N THR A 437 -11.13 -1.98 -0.88
CA THR A 437 -11.97 -1.23 -1.84
C THR A 437 -12.89 -2.14 -2.65
N GLU A 438 -12.38 -3.26 -3.16
CA GLU A 438 -13.14 -4.21 -3.99
C GLU A 438 -14.32 -4.84 -3.25
N ARG A 439 -14.30 -4.83 -1.91
CA ARG A 439 -15.35 -5.37 -1.04
C ARG A 439 -16.36 -4.31 -0.59
N LEU A 440 -16.18 -3.04 -0.93
CA LEU A 440 -17.09 -1.98 -0.53
C LEU A 440 -18.41 -2.05 -1.31
N SER A 441 -19.52 -1.91 -0.60
CA SER A 441 -20.88 -1.95 -1.16
C SER A 441 -21.39 -0.58 -1.61
N HIS A 442 -20.68 0.49 -1.27
CA HIS A 442 -20.98 1.87 -1.63
C HIS A 442 -19.68 2.69 -1.73
N PRO A 443 -19.71 3.88 -2.36
CA PRO A 443 -18.58 4.80 -2.35
C PRO A 443 -18.17 5.19 -0.92
N VAL A 444 -16.86 5.24 -0.66
CA VAL A 444 -16.27 5.64 0.62
C VAL A 444 -15.17 6.67 0.37
N ILE A 445 -15.15 7.75 1.17
CA ILE A 445 -14.05 8.71 1.18
C ILE A 445 -12.83 8.02 1.77
N MET A 446 -11.71 7.97 1.04
CA MET A 446 -10.55 7.22 1.47
C MET A 446 -9.33 8.13 1.71
N GLU A 447 -8.78 8.02 2.92
CA GLU A 447 -7.49 8.54 3.33
C GLU A 447 -6.58 7.42 3.84
N MET A 448 -5.27 7.69 3.90
CA MET A 448 -4.28 6.67 4.23
C MET A 448 -2.94 7.30 4.63
N ALA A 449 -2.20 6.62 5.50
CA ALA A 449 -0.92 7.07 6.05
C ALA A 449 0.28 6.90 5.07
N ALA A 450 0.07 6.33 3.89
CA ALA A 450 1.07 6.18 2.83
C ALA A 450 0.67 6.95 1.56
N PHE A 451 1.65 7.26 0.69
CA PHE A 451 1.33 7.76 -0.63
C PHE A 451 2.38 7.39 -1.68
N HIS A 452 1.99 6.48 -2.56
CA HIS A 452 2.71 6.06 -3.76
C HIS A 452 1.71 5.84 -4.89
N HIS A 453 2.19 5.59 -6.11
CA HIS A 453 1.42 5.63 -7.34
C HIS A 453 0.05 4.94 -7.28
N HIS A 454 -0.01 3.68 -6.88
CA HIS A 454 -1.25 2.90 -6.81
C HIS A 454 -2.28 3.41 -5.79
N LEU A 455 -1.84 4.12 -4.75
CA LEU A 455 -2.75 4.70 -3.77
C LEU A 455 -3.49 5.92 -4.33
N TRP A 456 -2.97 6.54 -5.39
CA TRP A 456 -3.64 7.66 -6.05
C TRP A 456 -5.03 7.30 -6.56
N PHE A 457 -5.21 6.11 -7.16
CA PHE A 457 -6.50 5.67 -7.70
C PHE A 457 -7.62 5.69 -6.67
N LEU A 458 -7.29 5.42 -5.40
CA LEU A 458 -8.25 5.30 -4.31
C LEU A 458 -8.38 6.58 -3.49
N ARG A 459 -7.31 7.39 -3.42
CA ARG A 459 -7.22 8.51 -2.49
C ARG A 459 -8.22 9.62 -2.84
N SER A 460 -9.06 9.96 -1.87
CA SER A 460 -10.07 11.00 -2.01
C SER A 460 -9.54 12.40 -1.72
N ARG A 461 -8.67 12.54 -0.71
CA ARG A 461 -8.13 13.84 -0.30
C ARG A 461 -6.69 13.99 -0.74
N MET A 462 -6.46 14.90 -1.68
CA MET A 462 -5.13 15.25 -2.17
C MET A 462 -4.80 16.68 -1.73
N VAL A 463 -3.62 16.86 -1.11
CA VAL A 463 -3.07 18.20 -0.91
C VAL A 463 -2.63 18.72 -2.27
N LEU A 464 -3.30 19.76 -2.76
CA LEU A 464 -3.14 20.32 -4.11
C LEU A 464 -1.76 20.96 -4.37
N SER A 465 -0.83 20.95 -3.40
CA SER A 465 0.44 21.69 -3.50
C SER A 465 1.47 21.08 -4.46
N LYS A 466 1.19 19.94 -5.09
CA LYS A 466 2.13 19.30 -6.04
C LYS A 466 1.54 18.89 -7.39
N VAL A 467 0.22 18.95 -7.57
CA VAL A 467 -0.42 18.39 -8.77
C VAL A 467 -0.96 19.46 -9.71
N LEU A 468 -1.38 20.63 -9.21
CA LEU A 468 -1.87 21.74 -10.03
C LEU A 468 -1.62 23.07 -9.29
N GLU A 469 -0.48 23.73 -9.52
CA GLU A 469 -0.28 25.11 -9.07
C GLU A 469 -1.14 26.05 -9.92
N THR A 470 -2.42 26.19 -9.58
CA THR A 470 -3.19 27.38 -9.99
C THR A 470 -4.08 27.99 -8.93
N GLU A 471 -4.41 27.37 -7.78
CA GLU A 471 -5.06 28.09 -6.66
C GLU A 471 -4.70 27.59 -5.24
N PRO A 472 -4.55 28.51 -4.25
CA PRO A 472 -4.25 28.15 -2.88
C PRO A 472 -5.51 27.68 -2.13
N CYS A 473 -5.81 26.38 -2.18
CA CYS A 473 -6.66 25.78 -1.16
C CYS A 473 -5.79 25.43 0.07
N LEU A 474 -5.85 26.28 1.10
CA LEU A 474 -5.36 25.93 2.44
C LEU A 474 -6.21 24.78 2.99
N ILE A 475 -5.67 23.56 2.98
CA ILE A 475 -6.11 22.50 3.88
C ILE A 475 -5.12 22.48 5.04
N PHE A 476 -5.57 22.96 6.20
CA PHE A 476 -4.85 22.80 7.46
C PHE A 476 -4.93 21.34 7.88
N LEU A 477 -3.90 20.56 7.54
CA LEU A 477 -3.53 19.41 8.37
C LEU A 477 -2.93 19.97 9.66
N LEU A 478 -3.75 20.12 10.70
CA LEU A 478 -3.24 20.32 12.06
C LEU A 478 -2.59 19.00 12.51
N PHE A 479 -1.35 18.78 12.08
CA PHE A 479 -0.40 18.04 12.90
C PHE A 479 -0.19 18.88 14.15
N SER A 480 -0.79 18.48 15.27
CA SER A 480 -0.42 18.98 16.59
C SER A 480 1.00 18.51 16.92
N SER A 481 2.02 19.17 16.36
CA SER A 481 3.42 19.01 16.75
C SER A 481 4.02 20.27 17.39
N VAL A 482 3.22 21.31 17.64
CA VAL A 482 3.67 22.52 18.34
C VAL A 482 2.63 22.98 19.36
N LEU A 483 2.38 22.15 20.38
CA LEU A 483 1.90 22.54 21.73
C LEU A 483 1.80 21.30 22.64
N SER A 484 2.88 20.53 22.77
CA SER A 484 3.04 19.58 23.90
C SER A 484 4.48 19.52 24.41
N ARG A 485 5.16 20.68 24.43
CA ARG A 485 6.20 20.89 25.45
C ARG A 485 5.51 21.32 26.74
N GLN A 486 4.85 20.37 27.41
CA GLN A 486 4.69 20.29 28.86
C GLN A 486 3.65 19.20 29.19
N THR A 487 4.16 18.11 29.77
CA THR A 487 3.48 17.19 30.71
C THR A 487 2.14 16.58 30.30
N CYS A 488 2.17 15.31 29.87
CA CYS A 488 1.23 14.30 30.39
C CYS A 488 1.84 12.89 30.28
N PHE A 489 1.68 12.14 31.36
CA PHE A 489 2.27 10.83 31.71
C PHE A 489 1.70 9.65 30.89
N PRO A 490 2.38 8.47 30.91
CA PRO A 490 1.94 7.24 30.25
C PRO A 490 0.89 6.51 31.10
N VAL A 491 -0.25 6.16 30.49
CA VAL A 491 -1.22 5.15 30.97
C VAL A 491 -1.86 4.64 29.67
N PHE A 492 -1.62 3.44 29.14
CA PHE A 492 -1.78 2.11 29.73
C PHE A 492 -0.76 1.14 29.12
N LEU A 493 0.18 0.66 29.93
CA LEU A 493 0.86 -0.62 29.76
C LEU A 493 1.13 -1.10 31.19
N THR A 494 0.14 -1.78 31.78
CA THR A 494 0.20 -2.70 32.93
C THR A 494 -1.22 -3.01 33.40
N THR A 495 -1.79 -4.11 32.92
CA THR A 495 -2.11 -5.31 33.71
C THR A 495 -2.48 -6.43 32.77
#